data_AF-A0A2W4KV49-F1
#
_entry.id   AF-A0A2W4KV49-F1
#
_cell.length_a   1.000
_cell.length_b   1.000
_cell.length_c   1.000
_cell.angle_alpha   90.00
_cell.angle_beta   90.00
_cell.angle_gamma   90.00
#
_symmetry.space_group_name_H-M   'P 1'
#
loop_
_entity.id
_entity.type
_entity.pdbx_description
1 polymer ?
#
loop_
_entity_poly.entity_id
_entity_poly.type
_entity_poly.pdbx_seq_one_letter_code
_entity_poly.pdbx_strand_id
1 'polypeptide(L)'
;MPKVDLPGVLEILINAGVMRICRSDHASLDREPARKLNRAVFELALGDDTHRFLASPVLGSAIYASYTERLLGQLLLSESLETPVTAFSAYEFLQRHGKQIKDSGTPVDDLAAAQEKLSTLLAETRNRVLPTWRRLGIDL
;
A
#
# COMPACT_ATOMS: atom_id res chain seq x y z
N MET A 1 -23.70 24.55 -25.55
CA MET A 1 -23.02 23.44 -24.86
C MET A 1 -22.33 24.01 -23.62
N PRO A 2 -22.47 23.40 -22.43
CA PRO A 2 -21.73 23.87 -21.27
C PRO A 2 -20.23 23.67 -21.53
N LYS A 3 -19.43 24.73 -21.35
CA LYS A 3 -17.97 24.63 -21.39
C LYS A 3 -17.55 23.80 -20.18
N VAL A 4 -16.87 22.68 -20.44
CA VAL A 4 -16.23 21.91 -19.37
C VAL A 4 -15.20 22.81 -18.71
N ASP A 5 -15.32 23.00 -17.40
CA ASP A 5 -14.35 23.74 -16.59
C ASP A 5 -13.09 22.88 -16.43
N LEU A 6 -12.25 22.92 -17.46
CA LEU A 6 -11.04 22.11 -17.54
C LEU A 6 -10.11 22.31 -16.33
N PRO A 7 -9.89 23.54 -15.82
CA PRO A 7 -9.15 23.75 -14.57
C PRO A 7 -9.75 23.01 -13.37
N GLY A 8 -11.06 23.13 -13.14
CA GLY A 8 -11.73 22.43 -12.05
C GLY A 8 -11.65 20.90 -12.19
N VAL A 9 -11.77 20.39 -13.42
CA VAL A 9 -11.58 18.94 -13.70
C VAL A 9 -10.14 18.52 -13.42
N LEU A 10 -9.14 19.29 -13.84
CA LEU A 10 -7.74 18.99 -13.57
C LEU A 10 -7.43 19.00 -12.07
N GLU A 11 -7.98 19.96 -11.32
CA GLU A 11 -7.84 20.03 -9.88
C GLU A 11 -8.46 18.81 -9.18
N ILE A 12 -9.66 18.40 -9.58
CA ILE A 12 -10.30 17.17 -9.08
C ILE A 12 -9.43 15.95 -9.39
N LEU A 13 -8.89 15.86 -10.61
CA LEU A 13 -8.05 14.73 -11.01
C LEU A 13 -6.72 14.69 -10.26
N ILE A 14 -6.12 15.84 -9.96
CA ILE A 14 -4.89 15.93 -9.15
C ILE A 14 -5.19 15.55 -7.69
N ASN A 15 -6.25 16.11 -7.10
CA ASN A 15 -6.63 15.84 -5.72
C ASN A 15 -7.09 14.39 -5.49
N ALA A 16 -7.76 13.80 -6.48
CA ALA A 16 -8.12 12.37 -6.48
C ALA A 16 -6.92 11.45 -6.76
N GLY A 17 -5.73 12.00 -7.03
CA GLY A 17 -4.53 11.23 -7.37
C GLY A 17 -4.61 10.52 -8.72
N VAL A 18 -5.54 10.91 -9.58
CA VAL A 18 -5.70 10.40 -10.96
C VAL A 18 -4.63 11.00 -11.87
N MET A 19 -4.25 12.26 -11.65
CA MET A 19 -3.22 12.97 -12.40
C MET A 19 -2.13 13.47 -11.45
N ARG A 20 -0.84 13.35 -11.83
CA ARG A 20 0.29 13.84 -11.02
C ARG A 20 1.26 14.64 -11.90
N ILE A 21 1.71 15.78 -11.39
CA ILE A 21 2.74 16.60 -12.04
C ILE A 21 4.11 16.05 -11.62
N CYS A 22 4.91 15.65 -12.60
CA CYS A 22 6.25 15.09 -12.39
C CYS A 22 7.27 15.83 -13.25
N ARG A 23 8.53 15.89 -12.80
CA ARG A 23 9.62 16.39 -13.65
C ARG A 23 10.02 15.30 -14.64
N SER A 24 10.30 15.69 -15.88
CA SER A 24 10.60 14.78 -16.99
C SER A 24 11.91 13.99 -16.84
N ASP A 25 12.80 14.43 -15.95
CA ASP A 25 14.12 13.86 -15.66
C ASP A 25 14.19 13.05 -14.36
N HIS A 26 13.10 12.99 -13.57
CA HIS A 26 13.09 12.34 -12.26
C HIS A 26 12.72 10.84 -12.30
N ALA A 27 12.02 10.38 -13.34
CA ALA A 27 11.62 8.99 -13.48
C ALA A 27 12.72 8.19 -14.18
N SER A 28 13.42 7.34 -13.43
CA SER A 28 14.34 6.35 -14.01
C SER A 28 13.53 5.27 -14.74
N LEU A 29 13.95 4.91 -15.95
CA LEU A 29 13.42 3.72 -16.64
C LEU A 29 13.73 2.44 -15.86
N ASP A 30 14.87 2.42 -15.16
CA ASP A 30 15.23 1.34 -14.25
C ASP A 30 14.47 1.46 -12.93
N ARG A 31 13.64 0.45 -12.65
CA ARG A 31 12.81 0.36 -11.44
C ARG A 31 13.51 -0.38 -10.30
N GLU A 32 14.62 -1.08 -10.56
CA GLU A 32 15.30 -1.91 -9.56
C GLU A 32 15.74 -1.15 -8.30
N PRO A 33 16.29 0.08 -8.38
CA PRO A 33 16.64 0.82 -7.17
C PRO A 33 15.43 1.10 -6.27
N ALA A 34 14.31 1.49 -6.87
CA ALA A 34 13.07 1.74 -6.13
C ALA A 34 12.49 0.44 -5.55
N ARG A 35 12.50 -0.66 -6.31
CA ARG A 35 12.06 -1.98 -5.83
C ARG A 35 12.87 -2.45 -4.63
N LYS A 36 14.21 -2.37 -4.70
CA LYS A 36 15.10 -2.75 -3.59
C LYS A 36 14.84 -1.93 -2.33
N LEU A 37 14.70 -0.60 -2.48
CA LEU A 37 14.38 0.28 -1.35
C LEU A 37 13.00 -0.05 -0.76
N ASN A 38 11.98 -0.21 -1.60
CA ASN A 38 10.63 -0.54 -1.14
C ASN A 38 10.60 -1.88 -0.40
N ARG A 39 11.27 -2.92 -0.91
CA ARG A 39 11.40 -4.21 -0.22
C ARG A 39 12.00 -4.04 1.17
N ALA A 40 13.08 -3.28 1.32
CA ALA A 40 13.67 -2.99 2.62
C ALA A 40 12.70 -2.23 3.54
N VAL A 41 11.93 -1.27 3.01
CA VAL A 41 10.93 -0.52 3.78
C VAL A 41 9.79 -1.42 4.29
N PHE A 42 9.36 -2.40 3.49
CA PHE A 42 8.38 -3.41 3.90
C PHE A 42 8.95 -4.33 4.99
N GLU A 43 10.16 -4.83 4.81
CA GLU A 43 10.85 -5.67 5.80
C GLU A 43 11.03 -4.94 7.14
N LEU A 44 11.41 -3.66 7.12
CA LEU A 44 11.54 -2.84 8.32
C LEU A 44 10.21 -2.63 9.06
N ALA A 45 9.07 -2.64 8.35
CA ALA A 45 7.75 -2.54 8.96
C ALA A 45 7.43 -3.76 9.86
N LEU A 46 8.08 -4.90 9.64
CA LEU A 46 7.95 -6.07 10.51
C LEU A 46 8.56 -5.81 11.89
N GLY A 47 9.53 -4.91 12.00
CA GLY A 47 10.09 -4.46 13.28
C GLY A 47 9.27 -3.31 13.86
N ASP A 48 9.26 -2.17 13.16
CA ASP A 48 8.85 -0.88 13.72
C ASP A 48 8.20 0.08 12.69
N ASP A 49 7.51 1.12 13.19
CA ASP A 49 6.78 2.11 12.39
C ASP A 49 7.62 3.38 12.08
N THR A 50 8.86 3.19 11.64
CA THR A 50 9.86 4.27 11.48
C THR A 50 10.13 4.70 10.04
N HIS A 51 9.80 3.87 9.03
CA HIS A 51 10.11 4.13 7.61
C HIS A 51 8.85 4.12 6.74
N ARG A 52 8.11 5.23 6.72
CA ARG A 52 6.73 5.29 6.18
C ARG A 52 6.62 5.70 4.72
N PHE A 53 7.73 5.72 3.98
CA PHE A 53 7.76 6.24 2.62
C PHE A 53 8.27 5.19 1.64
N LEU A 54 7.51 4.97 0.57
CA LEU A 54 7.87 4.12 -0.57
C LEU A 54 8.36 4.98 -1.73
N ALA A 55 9.36 4.53 -2.46
CA ALA A 55 9.82 5.16 -3.69
C ALA A 55 8.93 4.80 -4.86
N SER A 56 8.39 5.81 -5.55
CA SER A 56 7.74 5.62 -6.85
C SER A 56 8.74 5.85 -7.98
N PRO A 57 9.11 4.82 -8.76
CA PRO A 57 9.95 5.01 -9.93
C PRO A 57 9.24 5.83 -11.02
N VAL A 58 7.90 5.80 -11.07
CA VAL A 58 7.10 6.54 -12.05
C VAL A 58 7.10 8.04 -11.75
N LEU A 59 7.00 8.44 -10.48
CA LEU A 59 7.00 9.86 -10.10
C LEU A 59 8.41 10.42 -9.83
N GLY A 60 9.39 9.55 -9.59
CA GLY A 60 10.70 9.94 -9.07
C GLY A 60 10.61 10.64 -7.71
N SER A 61 9.66 10.21 -6.88
CA SER A 61 9.37 10.80 -5.57
C SER A 61 8.94 9.75 -4.56
N ALA A 62 8.87 10.16 -3.29
CA ALA A 62 8.40 9.33 -2.20
C ALA A 62 6.88 9.44 -2.04
N ILE A 63 6.22 8.33 -1.74
CA ILE A 63 4.81 8.28 -1.34
C ILE A 63 4.68 7.77 0.09
N TYR A 64 3.74 8.35 0.84
CA TYR A 64 3.43 7.86 2.17
C TYR A 64 2.70 6.52 2.11
N ALA A 65 3.05 5.61 3.03
CA ALA A 65 2.37 4.36 3.30
C ALA A 65 2.23 4.20 4.82
N SER A 66 0.99 4.03 5.29
CA SER A 66 0.72 3.79 6.71
C SER A 66 1.33 2.46 7.17
N TYR A 67 1.47 2.29 8.48
CA TYR A 67 2.00 1.05 9.05
C TYR A 67 1.20 -0.19 8.60
N THR A 68 -0.13 -0.12 8.66
CA THR A 68 -1.03 -1.20 8.23
C THR A 68 -0.87 -1.48 6.73
N GLU A 69 -0.82 -0.45 5.90
CA GLU A 69 -0.60 -0.62 4.45
C GLU A 69 0.74 -1.28 4.16
N ARG A 70 1.81 -0.96 4.91
CA ARG A 70 3.11 -1.62 4.75
C ARG A 70 3.06 -3.10 5.14
N LEU A 71 2.45 -3.44 6.28
CA LEU A 71 2.32 -4.83 6.71
C LEU A 71 1.48 -5.67 5.74
N LEU A 72 0.31 -5.19 5.35
CA LEU A 72 -0.59 -5.93 4.45
C LEU A 72 -0.12 -5.87 3.00
N GLY A 73 0.49 -4.76 2.61
CA GLY A 73 1.04 -4.54 1.27
C GLY A 73 2.12 -5.57 0.92
N GLN A 74 2.94 -5.99 1.88
CA GLN A 74 3.93 -7.03 1.66
C GLN A 74 3.30 -8.35 1.20
N LEU A 75 2.20 -8.77 1.82
CA LEU A 75 1.47 -9.98 1.42
C LEU A 75 0.79 -9.78 0.06
N LEU A 76 0.10 -8.65 -0.09
CA LEU A 76 -0.76 -8.37 -1.24
C LEU A 76 0.02 -8.09 -2.53
N LEU A 77 1.24 -7.58 -2.45
CA LEU A 77 2.11 -7.40 -3.62
C LEU A 77 2.67 -8.72 -4.14
N SER A 78 2.77 -9.75 -3.30
CA SER A 78 3.16 -11.12 -3.68
C SER A 78 1.98 -12.04 -3.98
N GLU A 79 0.74 -11.51 -3.91
CA GLU A 79 -0.49 -12.27 -4.19
C GLU A 79 -0.55 -12.71 -5.67
N SER A 80 -0.97 -13.95 -5.90
CA SER A 80 -1.31 -14.49 -7.22
C SER A 80 -2.68 -15.16 -7.21
N LEU A 81 -3.19 -15.54 -8.38
CA LEU A 81 -4.47 -16.26 -8.47
C LEU A 81 -4.38 -17.65 -7.83
N GLU A 82 -3.21 -18.28 -7.86
CA GLU A 82 -2.90 -19.59 -7.29
C GLU A 82 -2.71 -19.52 -5.78
N THR A 83 -2.17 -18.41 -5.27
CA THR A 83 -1.93 -18.19 -3.84
C THR A 83 -2.56 -16.86 -3.40
N PRO A 84 -3.89 -16.82 -3.22
CA PRO A 84 -4.58 -15.62 -2.77
C PRO A 84 -4.28 -15.34 -1.30
N VAL A 85 -4.19 -14.06 -0.95
CA VAL A 85 -4.03 -13.62 0.44
C VAL A 85 -5.40 -13.62 1.11
N THR A 86 -5.57 -14.54 2.06
CA THR A 86 -6.77 -14.67 2.89
C THR A 86 -6.56 -14.02 4.25
N ALA A 87 -7.66 -13.70 4.95
CA ALA A 87 -7.61 -13.21 6.33
C ALA A 87 -6.86 -14.17 7.27
N PHE A 88 -7.02 -15.48 7.07
CA PHE A 88 -6.28 -16.51 7.80
C PHE A 88 -4.77 -16.39 7.57
N SER A 89 -4.33 -16.37 6.31
CA SER A 89 -2.90 -16.27 5.98
C SER A 89 -2.26 -14.96 6.46
N ALA A 90 -3.02 -13.85 6.41
CA ALA A 90 -2.58 -12.56 6.93
C ALA A 90 -2.47 -12.58 8.46
N TYR A 91 -3.42 -13.21 9.14
CA TYR A 91 -3.39 -13.41 10.58
C TYR A 91 -2.16 -14.21 11.01
N GLU A 92 -1.90 -15.36 10.37
CA GLU A 92 -0.72 -16.17 10.65
C GLU A 92 0.59 -15.41 10.39
N PHE A 93 0.64 -14.60 9.33
CA PHE A 93 1.78 -13.74 9.05
C PHE A 93 2.04 -12.74 10.18
N LEU A 94 1.00 -12.04 10.63
CA LEU A 94 1.12 -11.07 11.72
C LEU A 94 1.56 -11.74 13.03
N GLN A 95 0.96 -12.87 13.39
CA GLN A 95 1.33 -13.64 14.58
C GLN A 95 2.79 -14.09 14.55
N ARG A 96 3.27 -14.63 13.42
CA ARG A 96 4.67 -15.04 13.24
C ARG A 96 5.69 -13.91 13.43
N HIS A 97 5.25 -12.66 13.26
CA HIS A 97 6.08 -11.47 13.43
C HIS A 97 5.75 -10.71 14.73
N GLY A 98 5.08 -11.37 15.69
CA GLY A 98 4.76 -10.79 17.00
C GLY A 98 3.80 -9.60 16.92
N LYS A 99 2.98 -9.50 15.87
CA LYS A 99 2.01 -8.42 15.68
C LYS A 99 0.65 -8.84 16.21
N GLN A 100 0.00 -7.91 16.92
CA GLN A 100 -1.33 -8.09 17.48
C GLN A 100 -2.30 -7.10 16.86
N ILE A 101 -3.50 -7.56 16.54
CA ILE A 101 -4.60 -6.69 16.11
C ILE A 101 -5.20 -6.05 17.36
N LYS A 102 -5.34 -4.73 17.31
CA LYS A 102 -6.01 -3.95 18.34
C LYS A 102 -7.18 -3.21 17.73
N ASP A 103 -8.30 -3.22 18.43
CA ASP A 103 -9.43 -2.36 18.15
C ASP A 103 -9.53 -1.31 19.25
N SER A 104 -9.44 -0.04 18.87
CA SER A 104 -9.55 1.09 19.79
C SER A 104 -8.59 1.00 21.01
N GLY A 105 -7.40 0.42 20.78
CA GLY A 105 -6.37 0.20 21.80
C GLY A 105 -6.45 -1.14 22.54
N THR A 106 -7.56 -1.85 22.43
CA THR A 106 -7.78 -3.15 23.08
C THR A 106 -7.38 -4.30 22.16
N PRO A 107 -6.60 -5.28 22.64
CA PRO A 107 -6.36 -6.52 21.91
C PRO A 107 -7.64 -7.20 21.42
N VAL A 108 -7.62 -7.69 20.18
CA VAL A 108 -8.66 -8.58 19.66
C VAL A 108 -8.18 -10.01 19.88
N ASP A 109 -8.65 -10.63 20.97
CA ASP A 109 -8.21 -11.96 21.38
C ASP A 109 -9.00 -13.10 20.71
N ASP A 110 -10.20 -12.81 20.20
CA ASP A 110 -11.00 -13.76 19.44
C ASP A 110 -10.50 -13.88 17.99
N LEU A 111 -10.24 -15.11 17.56
CA LEU A 111 -9.70 -15.41 16.23
C LEU A 111 -10.68 -15.02 15.13
N ALA A 112 -11.98 -15.28 15.30
CA ALA A 112 -12.97 -14.98 14.28
C ALA A 112 -13.12 -13.46 14.08
N ALA A 113 -13.20 -12.70 15.17
CA ALA A 113 -13.24 -11.24 15.14
C ALA A 113 -11.95 -10.64 14.54
N ALA A 114 -10.78 -11.20 14.85
CA ALA A 114 -9.52 -10.78 14.27
C ALA A 114 -9.47 -11.01 12.75
N GLN A 115 -9.94 -12.16 12.29
CA GLN A 115 -10.01 -12.48 10.85
C GLN A 115 -11.03 -11.63 10.11
N GLU A 116 -12.19 -11.34 10.70
CA GLU A 116 -13.18 -10.44 10.12
C GLU A 116 -12.58 -9.04 9.88
N LYS A 117 -11.94 -8.47 10.91
CA LYS A 117 -11.26 -7.17 10.80
C LYS A 117 -10.17 -7.18 9.74
N LEU A 118 -9.35 -8.24 9.68
CA LEU A 118 -8.33 -8.39 8.65
C LEU A 118 -8.93 -8.51 7.25
N SER A 119 -10.04 -9.22 7.09
CA SER A 119 -10.73 -9.33 5.81
C SER A 119 -11.12 -7.95 5.27
N THR A 120 -11.69 -7.10 6.13
CA THR A 120 -12.02 -5.71 5.79
C THR A 120 -10.78 -4.91 5.40
N LEU A 121 -9.72 -4.96 6.23
CA LEU A 121 -8.47 -4.22 5.95
C LEU A 121 -7.79 -4.70 4.65
N LEU A 122 -7.80 -6.01 4.38
CA LEU A 122 -7.28 -6.58 3.15
C LEU A 122 -8.09 -6.10 1.94
N ALA A 123 -9.42 -6.10 2.03
CA ALA A 123 -10.29 -5.61 0.97
C ALA A 123 -10.05 -4.11 0.69
N GLU A 124 -9.96 -3.28 1.73
CA GLU A 124 -9.66 -1.85 1.61
C GLU A 124 -8.28 -1.62 0.96
N THR A 125 -7.24 -2.32 1.43
CA THR A 125 -5.89 -2.20 0.89
C THR A 125 -5.85 -2.66 -0.57
N ARG A 126 -6.50 -3.78 -0.89
CA ARG A 126 -6.57 -4.34 -2.25
C ARG A 126 -7.31 -3.43 -3.23
N ASN A 127 -8.40 -2.80 -2.80
CA ASN A 127 -9.25 -1.99 -3.68
C ASN A 127 -8.78 -0.54 -3.81
N ARG A 128 -8.16 0.02 -2.77
CA ARG A 128 -7.79 1.44 -2.73
C ARG A 128 -6.30 1.68 -2.94
N VAL A 129 -5.45 0.87 -2.30
CA VAL A 129 -4.02 1.15 -2.16
C VAL A 129 -3.23 0.47 -3.28
N LEU A 130 -3.42 -0.84 -3.47
CA LEU A 130 -2.69 -1.61 -4.49
C LEU A 130 -2.81 -1.06 -5.91
N PRO A 131 -4.00 -0.64 -6.41
CA PRO A 131 -4.11 -0.12 -7.77
C PRO A 131 -3.31 1.17 -7.95
N THR A 132 -3.18 1.96 -6.88
CA THR A 132 -2.36 3.17 -6.87
C THR A 132 -0.89 2.82 -6.86
N TRP A 133 -0.44 1.92 -5.99
CA TRP A 133 0.96 1.46 -5.93
C TRP A 133 1.43 0.83 -7.24
N ARG A 134 0.61 -0.03 -7.87
CA ARG A 134 0.91 -0.64 -9.18
C ARG A 134 1.07 0.42 -10.27
N ARG A 135 0.20 1.44 -10.32
CA ARG A 135 0.34 2.57 -11.25
C ARG A 135 1.61 3.39 -11.00
N LEU A 136 2.07 3.44 -9.75
CA LEU A 136 3.28 4.13 -9.34
C LEU A 136 4.56 3.31 -9.52
N GLY A 137 4.43 2.08 -10.03
CA GLY A 137 5.54 1.16 -10.25
C GLY A 137 6.11 0.56 -8.96
N ILE A 138 5.31 0.49 -7.90
CA ILE A 138 5.68 -0.14 -6.63
C ILE A 138 5.30 -1.62 -6.72
N ASP A 139 6.33 -2.45 -6.72
CA ASP A 139 6.29 -3.91 -6.70
C ASP A 139 7.35 -4.47 -5.73
N LEU A 140 7.31 -5.77 -5.49
CA LEU A 140 8.26 -6.50 -4.63
C LEU A 140 9.21 -7.37 -5.44
#